data_AF-A0A5K3EV99-F1
#
_entry.id   AF-A0A5K3EV99-F1
#
_cell.length_a   1.000
_cell.length_b   1.000
_cell.length_c   1.000
_cell.angle_alpha   90.00
_cell.angle_beta   90.00
_cell.angle_gamma   90.00
#
_symmetry.space_group_name_H-M   'P 1'
#
loop_
_entity.id
_entity.type
_entity.pdbx_description
1 polymer ?
#
loop_
_entity_poly.entity_id
_entity_poly.type
_entity_poly.pdbx_seq_one_letter_code
_entity_poly.pdbx_strand_id
1 'polypeptide(L)'
;MKRVLVWAVGFILICYLTAGFFGYIAFYNGPGSTVAGNILNMYPEDFHAAYIRLSFLYTMMASFPLILFPLRTSLHSLLFEEFDNGPLCAEPGLVIPNSRFRWLTAATIAMSVIVSQTTNRVEVILAHTGSLAGALICYVLPAVIHLRAAGTIMTLASGLAICLLLFGFFVLISPILTLLCVDA
;
A
#
# COMPACT_ATOMS: atom_id res chain seq x y z
N MET A 1 -21.26 -5.67 12.98
CA MET A 1 -19.98 -5.28 12.33
C MET A 1 -19.41 -6.37 11.44
N LYS A 2 -19.18 -7.60 11.94
CA LYS A 2 -18.60 -8.71 11.13
C LYS A 2 -19.32 -8.98 9.80
N ARG A 3 -20.66 -9.02 9.79
CA ARG A 3 -21.46 -9.21 8.55
C ARG A 3 -21.17 -8.13 7.50
N VAL A 4 -21.13 -6.86 7.90
CA VAL A 4 -20.85 -5.74 6.98
C VAL A 4 -19.45 -5.86 6.38
N LEU A 5 -18.45 -6.20 7.21
CA LEU A 5 -17.09 -6.44 6.74
C LEU A 5 -17.02 -7.57 5.71
N VAL A 6 -17.68 -8.71 5.98
CA VAL A 6 -17.70 -9.85 5.06
C VAL A 6 -18.33 -9.46 3.72
N TRP A 7 -19.46 -8.73 3.73
CA TRP A 7 -20.09 -8.26 2.50
C TRP A 7 -19.23 -7.24 1.74
N ALA A 8 -18.59 -6.31 2.44
CA ALA A 8 -17.71 -5.31 1.83
C ALA A 8 -16.48 -5.94 1.17
N VAL A 9 -15.80 -6.85 1.87
CA VAL A 9 -14.65 -7.58 1.34
C VAL A 9 -15.05 -8.48 0.18
N GLY A 10 -16.20 -9.16 0.28
CA GLY A 10 -16.75 -9.97 -0.81
C GLY A 10 -17.05 -9.14 -2.07
N PHE A 11 -17.62 -7.95 -1.90
CA PHE A 11 -17.87 -7.02 -3.02
C PHE A 11 -16.57 -6.58 -3.71
N ILE A 12 -15.56 -6.16 -2.93
CA ILE A 12 -14.24 -5.75 -3.47
C ILE A 12 -13.58 -6.92 -4.22
N LEU A 13 -13.64 -8.13 -3.67
CA LEU A 13 -13.10 -9.32 -4.30
C LEU A 13 -13.75 -9.57 -5.66
N ILE A 14 -15.08 -9.49 -5.76
CA ILE A 14 -15.80 -9.67 -7.03
C ILE A 14 -15.39 -8.60 -8.04
N CYS A 15 -15.29 -7.34 -7.63
CA CYS A 15 -14.84 -6.25 -8.51
C CYS A 15 -13.41 -6.49 -9.03
N TYR A 16 -12.47 -6.88 -8.17
CA TYR A 16 -11.09 -7.15 -8.60
C TYR A 16 -10.97 -8.40 -9.48
N LEU A 17 -11.70 -9.48 -9.16
CA LEU A 17 -11.71 -10.69 -9.98
C LEU A 17 -12.30 -10.43 -11.36
N THR A 18 -13.43 -9.73 -11.44
CA THR A 18 -14.07 -9.41 -12.72
C THR A 18 -13.21 -8.47 -13.56
N ALA A 19 -12.68 -7.38 -12.97
CA ALA A 19 -11.79 -6.46 -13.67
C ALA A 19 -10.50 -7.16 -14.17
N GLY A 20 -9.88 -7.99 -13.34
CA GLY A 20 -8.69 -8.75 -13.71
C GLY A 20 -8.96 -9.80 -14.80
N PHE A 21 -10.04 -10.55 -14.67
CA PHE A 21 -10.41 -11.60 -15.62
C PHE A 21 -10.73 -11.04 -17.01
N PHE A 22 -11.63 -10.04 -17.09
CA PHE A 22 -11.97 -9.40 -18.37
C PHE A 22 -10.80 -8.62 -18.95
N GLY A 23 -10.00 -7.95 -18.11
CA GLY A 23 -8.79 -7.26 -18.55
C GLY A 23 -7.76 -8.22 -19.15
N TYR A 24 -7.55 -9.39 -18.53
CA TYR A 24 -6.65 -10.40 -19.08
C TYR A 24 -7.13 -10.94 -20.42
N ILE A 25 -8.40 -11.32 -20.55
CA ILE A 25 -8.97 -11.84 -21.81
C ILE A 25 -8.87 -10.80 -22.95
N ALA A 26 -9.07 -9.51 -22.64
CA ALA A 26 -9.05 -8.46 -23.66
C ALA A 26 -7.65 -8.20 -24.26
N PHE A 27 -6.58 -8.35 -23.47
CA PHE A 27 -5.22 -7.99 -23.88
C PHE A 27 -4.28 -9.19 -24.08
N TYR A 28 -4.74 -10.41 -23.81
CA TYR A 28 -3.97 -11.61 -24.05
C TYR A 28 -3.90 -11.92 -25.56
N ASN A 29 -2.73 -11.72 -26.16
CA ASN A 29 -2.51 -11.86 -27.61
C ASN A 29 -1.69 -13.11 -28.01
N GLY A 30 -1.58 -14.09 -27.11
CA GLY A 30 -0.94 -15.38 -27.38
C GLY A 30 0.25 -15.70 -26.47
N PRO A 31 0.88 -16.88 -26.65
CA PRO A 31 1.98 -17.33 -25.81
C PRO A 31 3.23 -16.48 -26.06
N GLY A 32 3.54 -15.57 -25.14
CA GLY A 32 4.72 -14.69 -25.17
C GLY A 32 4.40 -13.19 -25.05
N SER A 33 3.14 -12.77 -25.17
CA SER A 33 2.76 -11.37 -24.94
C SER A 33 2.68 -11.07 -23.45
N THR A 34 3.50 -10.12 -22.97
CA THR A 34 3.43 -9.64 -21.59
C THR A 34 2.35 -8.56 -21.46
N VAL A 35 1.42 -8.76 -20.52
CA VAL A 35 0.42 -7.74 -20.18
C VAL A 35 1.10 -6.69 -19.29
N ALA A 36 1.01 -5.42 -19.66
CA ALA A 36 1.58 -4.34 -18.86
C ALA A 36 0.79 -4.20 -17.56
N GLY A 37 1.47 -4.01 -16.42
CA GLY A 37 0.79 -3.78 -15.15
C GLY A 37 -0.07 -2.51 -15.10
N ASN A 38 0.16 -1.55 -16.00
CA ASN A 38 -0.82 -0.50 -16.29
C ASN A 38 -1.61 -0.84 -17.55
N ILE A 39 -2.80 -1.41 -17.37
CA ILE A 39 -3.68 -1.81 -18.47
C ILE A 39 -4.11 -0.63 -19.35
N LEU A 40 -4.14 0.59 -18.82
CA LEU A 40 -4.50 1.79 -19.57
C LEU A 40 -3.50 2.11 -20.70
N ASN A 41 -2.26 1.64 -20.57
CA ASN A 41 -1.22 1.81 -21.59
C ASN A 41 -1.38 0.84 -22.77
N MET A 42 -2.20 -0.20 -22.63
CA MET A 42 -2.47 -1.16 -23.72
C MET A 42 -3.63 -0.74 -24.64
N TYR A 43 -4.42 0.26 -24.24
CA TYR A 43 -5.46 0.81 -25.11
C TYR A 43 -4.87 1.67 -26.23
N PRO A 44 -5.44 1.60 -27.45
CA PRO A 44 -5.07 2.48 -28.56
C PRO A 44 -5.37 3.96 -28.23
N GLU A 45 -4.69 4.87 -28.92
CA GLU A 45 -4.83 6.33 -28.76
C GLU A 45 -6.13 6.86 -29.41
N ASP A 46 -7.28 6.48 -28.85
CA ASP A 46 -8.61 6.94 -29.25
C ASP A 46 -9.19 7.95 -28.25
N PHE A 47 -10.18 8.74 -28.69
CA PHE A 47 -10.90 9.69 -27.83
C PHE A 47 -11.50 9.03 -26.58
N HIS A 48 -11.98 7.78 -26.70
CA HIS A 48 -12.52 7.02 -25.56
C HIS A 48 -11.44 6.65 -24.55
N ALA A 49 -10.28 6.17 -25.02
CA ALA A 49 -9.16 5.84 -24.15
C ALA A 49 -8.60 7.10 -23.47
N ALA A 50 -8.53 8.21 -24.20
CA ALA A 50 -8.13 9.51 -23.66
C ALA A 50 -9.06 9.96 -22.52
N TYR A 51 -10.38 9.83 -22.69
CA TYR A 51 -11.35 10.16 -21.65
C TYR A 51 -11.18 9.30 -20.38
N ILE A 52 -10.93 8.00 -20.53
CA ILE A 52 -10.69 7.09 -19.40
C ILE A 52 -9.39 7.45 -18.66
N ARG A 53 -8.31 7.75 -19.39
CA ARG A 53 -7.03 8.17 -18.78
C ARG A 53 -7.18 9.50 -18.04
N LEU A 54 -7.95 10.44 -18.58
CA LEU A 54 -8.21 11.74 -17.95
C LEU A 54 -9.04 11.58 -16.67
N SER A 55 -10.07 10.74 -16.66
CA SER A 55 -10.91 10.51 -15.48
C SER A 55 -10.13 9.81 -14.35
N PHE A 56 -9.26 8.86 -14.70
CA PHE A 56 -8.32 8.24 -13.77
C PHE A 56 -7.35 9.27 -13.17
N LEU A 57 -6.77 10.12 -14.02
CA LEU A 57 -5.87 11.20 -13.57
C LEU A 57 -6.58 12.17 -12.61
N TYR A 58 -7.80 12.58 -12.94
CA TYR A 58 -8.60 13.46 -12.09
C TYR A 58 -8.86 12.85 -10.70
N THR A 59 -9.20 11.56 -10.66
CA THR A 59 -9.42 10.82 -9.40
C THR A 59 -8.14 10.78 -8.55
N MET A 60 -6.98 10.57 -9.18
CA MET A 60 -5.68 10.57 -8.49
C MET A 60 -5.32 11.96 -7.96
N MET A 61 -5.57 13.01 -8.75
CA MET A 61 -5.34 14.40 -8.33
C MET A 61 -6.17 14.77 -7.10
N ALA A 62 -7.43 14.34 -7.04
CA ALA A 62 -8.29 14.56 -5.87
C ALA A 62 -7.87 13.73 -4.65
N SER A 63 -7.33 12.52 -4.86
CA SER A 63 -6.95 11.60 -3.78
C SER A 63 -5.66 12.01 -3.09
N PHE A 64 -4.68 12.55 -3.82
CA PHE A 64 -3.38 12.94 -3.29
C PHE A 64 -3.46 13.88 -2.07
N PRO A 65 -4.17 15.02 -2.11
CA PRO A 65 -4.27 15.91 -0.94
C PRO A 65 -5.01 15.26 0.24
N LEU A 66 -6.00 14.40 -0.04
CA LEU A 66 -6.77 13.70 1.00
C LEU A 66 -5.89 12.69 1.77
N ILE A 67 -4.97 12.00 1.09
CA ILE A 67 -4.03 11.06 1.71
C ILE A 67 -2.89 11.80 2.43
N LEU A 68 -2.47 12.95 1.90
CA LEU A 68 -1.38 13.74 2.48
C LEU A 68 -1.76 14.28 3.88
N PHE A 69 -3.04 14.56 4.13
CA PHE A 69 -3.52 15.06 5.41
C PHE A 69 -3.24 14.10 6.60
N PRO A 70 -3.72 12.83 6.60
CA PRO A 70 -3.38 11.89 7.66
C PRO A 70 -1.89 11.51 7.64
N LEU A 71 -1.25 11.41 6.47
CA LEU A 71 0.19 11.13 6.35
C LEU A 71 1.04 12.15 7.10
N ARG A 72 0.71 13.45 6.98
CA ARG A 72 1.36 14.52 7.71
C ARG A 72 1.29 14.29 9.21
N THR A 73 0.11 13.92 9.71
CA THR A 73 -0.11 13.71 11.15
C THR A 73 0.75 12.55 11.65
N SER A 74 0.77 11.44 10.91
CA SER A 74 1.62 10.29 11.23
C SER A 74 3.12 10.61 11.19
N LEU A 75 3.58 11.39 10.20
CA LEU A 75 4.99 11.79 10.10
C LEU A 75 5.40 12.77 11.21
N HIS A 76 4.51 13.70 11.57
CA HIS A 76 4.78 14.64 12.65
C HIS A 76 4.95 13.88 13.98
N SER A 77 4.05 12.95 14.28
CA SER A 77 4.17 12.12 15.49
C SER A 77 5.40 11.22 15.46
N LEU A 78 5.80 10.68 14.31
CA LEU A 78 6.98 9.82 14.21
C LEU A 78 8.31 10.60 14.40
N LEU A 79 8.39 11.84 13.94
CA LEU A 79 9.64 12.61 13.90
C LEU A 79 9.84 13.56 15.09
N PHE A 80 8.75 14.06 15.69
CA PHE A 80 8.81 15.12 16.70
C PHE A 80 8.14 14.76 18.03
N GLU A 81 7.39 13.66 18.10
CA GLU A 81 6.82 13.21 19.37
C GLU A 81 7.89 12.40 20.11
N GLU A 82 8.55 13.04 21.07
CA GLU A 82 9.41 12.34 22.03
C GLU A 82 8.53 11.40 22.85
N PHE A 83 8.86 10.11 22.83
CA PHE A 83 8.27 9.03 23.64
C PHE A 83 8.34 9.25 25.17
N ASP A 84 8.78 10.43 25.62
CA ASP A 84 9.01 10.78 27.01
C ASP A 84 7.70 11.14 27.75
N ASN A 85 6.67 11.56 27.00
CA ASN A 85 5.32 11.72 27.52
C ASN A 85 4.44 10.63 26.90
N GLY A 86 4.01 9.67 27.70
CA GLY A 86 3.23 8.52 27.23
C GLY A 86 2.00 8.91 26.38
N PRO A 87 1.41 7.93 25.65
CA PRO A 87 0.38 8.15 24.60
C PRO A 87 -0.95 8.76 25.07
N LEU A 88 -1.06 9.18 26.33
CA LEU A 88 -2.22 9.83 26.95
C LEU A 88 -2.01 11.34 27.20
N CYS A 89 -0.82 11.88 26.94
CA CYS A 89 -0.45 13.27 27.25
C CYS A 89 -0.15 14.12 26.00
N ALA A 90 -0.60 13.71 24.80
CA ALA A 90 -0.58 14.60 23.65
C ALA A 90 -1.63 15.70 23.87
N GLU A 91 -1.19 16.86 24.37
CA GLU A 91 -2.05 18.02 24.54
C GLU A 91 -2.74 18.36 23.20
N PRO A 92 -4.08 18.45 23.17
CA PRO A 92 -4.82 18.81 21.97
C PRO A 92 -4.65 20.31 21.72
N GLY A 93 -3.51 20.73 21.18
CA GLY A 93 -3.28 22.16 21.00
C GLY A 93 -1.89 22.63 20.58
N LEU A 94 -0.89 21.77 20.38
CA LEU A 94 0.39 22.27 19.85
C LEU A 94 0.23 22.66 18.37
N VAL A 95 -0.05 23.95 18.16
CA VAL A 95 -0.03 24.61 16.85
C VAL A 95 1.32 24.31 16.21
N ILE A 96 1.33 23.36 15.28
CA ILE A 96 2.53 22.91 14.59
C ILE A 96 3.18 24.16 13.97
N PRO A 97 4.43 24.51 14.33
CA PRO A 97 5.05 25.72 13.82
C PRO A 97 5.11 25.68 12.29
N ASN A 98 4.71 26.79 11.65
CA ASN A 98 4.50 26.89 10.20
C ASN A 98 5.72 26.46 9.37
N SER A 99 6.93 26.61 9.90
CA SER A 99 8.17 26.17 9.24
C SER A 99 8.28 24.64 9.15
N ARG A 100 7.99 23.93 10.25
CA ARG A 100 7.98 22.45 10.28
C ARG A 100 6.87 21.90 9.40
N PHE A 101 5.72 22.54 9.40
CA PHE A 101 4.61 22.19 8.53
C PHE A 101 5.00 22.24 7.04
N ARG A 102 5.57 23.37 6.60
CA ARG A 102 5.98 23.55 5.21
C ARG A 102 7.07 22.56 4.79
N TRP A 103 8.02 22.29 5.69
CA TRP A 103 9.11 21.36 5.39
C TRP A 103 8.62 19.91 5.29
N LEU A 104 7.73 19.44 6.17
CA LEU A 104 7.18 18.08 6.11
C LEU A 104 6.46 17.84 4.78
N THR A 105 5.57 18.76 4.40
CA THR A 105 4.81 18.63 3.15
C THR A 105 5.71 18.73 1.93
N ALA A 106 6.68 19.67 1.92
CA ALA A 106 7.65 19.77 0.83
C ALA A 106 8.50 18.50 0.70
N ALA A 107 8.97 17.94 1.82
CA ALA A 107 9.74 16.70 1.84
C ALA A 107 8.92 15.52 1.32
N THR A 108 7.67 15.34 1.78
CA THR A 108 6.80 14.26 1.29
C THR A 108 6.57 14.37 -0.23
N ILE A 109 6.26 15.56 -0.74
CA ILE A 109 6.05 15.78 -2.18
C ILE A 109 7.36 15.53 -2.95
N ALA A 110 8.49 16.04 -2.47
CA ALA A 110 9.79 15.83 -3.10
C ALA A 110 10.15 14.33 -3.18
N MET A 111 9.93 13.58 -2.09
CA MET A 111 10.15 12.13 -2.07
C MET A 111 9.23 11.40 -3.06
N SER A 112 7.95 11.80 -3.16
CA SER A 112 7.04 11.24 -4.17
C SER A 112 7.51 11.51 -5.61
N VAL A 113 8.04 12.71 -5.88
CA VAL A 113 8.59 13.06 -7.20
C VAL A 113 9.85 12.26 -7.51
N ILE A 114 10.75 12.07 -6.53
CA ILE A 114 11.96 11.26 -6.70
C ILE A 114 11.58 9.82 -7.07
N VAL A 115 10.66 9.20 -6.33
CA VAL A 115 10.18 7.84 -6.61
C VAL A 115 9.54 7.74 -7.99
N SER A 116 8.80 8.77 -8.41
CA SER A 116 8.22 8.83 -9.76
C SER A 116 9.29 8.87 -10.86
N GLN A 117 10.47 9.44 -10.60
CA GLN A 117 11.55 9.51 -11.59
C GLN A 117 12.36 8.21 -11.66
N THR A 118 12.46 7.46 -10.56
CA THR A 118 13.27 6.22 -10.52
C THR A 118 12.58 5.05 -11.23
N THR A 119 11.25 4.99 -11.29
CA THR A 119 10.53 3.85 -11.87
C THR A 119 9.21 4.27 -12.50
N ASN A 120 9.10 4.11 -13.82
CA ASN A 120 7.86 4.37 -14.56
C ASN A 120 6.84 3.20 -14.51
N ARG A 121 7.20 2.10 -13.84
CA ARG A 121 6.37 0.90 -13.73
C ARG A 121 5.55 0.92 -12.43
N VAL A 122 4.26 1.22 -12.55
CA VAL A 122 3.33 1.25 -11.41
C VAL A 122 3.25 -0.08 -10.67
N GLU A 123 3.38 -1.21 -11.39
CA GLU A 123 3.36 -2.56 -10.82
C GLU A 123 4.48 -2.78 -9.80
N VAL A 124 5.67 -2.23 -10.06
CA VAL A 124 6.83 -2.38 -9.18
C VAL A 124 6.63 -1.58 -7.89
N ILE A 125 6.12 -0.36 -8.02
CA ILE A 125 5.84 0.53 -6.87
C ILE A 125 4.72 -0.07 -6.00
N LEU A 126 3.64 -0.55 -6.62
CA LEU A 126 2.54 -1.21 -5.90
C LEU A 126 3.00 -2.52 -5.23
N ALA A 127 3.83 -3.32 -5.89
CA ALA A 127 4.36 -4.56 -5.32
C ALA A 127 5.23 -4.28 -4.09
N HIS A 128 6.14 -3.30 -4.14
CA HIS A 128 7.00 -2.94 -3.02
C HIS A 128 6.23 -2.32 -1.85
N THR A 129 5.29 -1.43 -2.16
CA THR A 129 4.49 -0.78 -1.11
C THR A 129 3.52 -1.78 -0.47
N GLY A 130 2.90 -2.64 -1.27
CA GLY A 130 1.98 -3.67 -0.81
C GLY A 130 2.67 -4.75 0.02
N SER A 131 3.88 -5.16 -0.34
CA SER A 131 4.64 -6.11 0.47
C SER A 131 5.11 -5.49 1.78
N LEU A 132 5.64 -4.27 1.79
CA LEU A 132 6.14 -3.64 3.01
C LEU A 132 4.99 -3.28 3.97
N ALA A 133 4.07 -2.42 3.53
CA ALA A 133 2.98 -1.96 4.39
C ALA A 133 1.98 -3.09 4.67
N GLY A 134 1.62 -3.86 3.63
CA GLY A 134 0.67 -4.97 3.77
C GLY A 134 1.22 -6.11 4.62
N ALA A 135 2.49 -6.53 4.45
CA ALA A 135 3.00 -7.61 5.29
C ALA A 135 3.18 -7.18 6.75
N LEU A 136 3.64 -5.94 6.99
CA LEU A 136 3.78 -5.43 8.35
C LEU A 136 2.42 -5.34 9.07
N ILE A 137 1.42 -4.74 8.44
CA ILE A 137 0.12 -4.47 9.08
C ILE A 137 -0.77 -5.72 9.13
N CYS A 138 -0.83 -6.49 8.04
CA CYS A 138 -1.78 -7.61 7.93
C CYS A 138 -1.22 -8.95 8.41
N TYR A 139 0.11 -9.13 8.43
CA TYR A 139 0.73 -10.39 8.85
C TYR A 139 1.54 -10.25 10.14
N VAL A 140 2.58 -9.41 10.13
CA VAL A 140 3.55 -9.33 11.24
C VAL A 140 2.89 -8.76 12.50
N LEU A 141 2.17 -7.65 12.40
CA LEU A 141 1.55 -6.98 13.54
C LEU A 141 0.54 -7.87 14.29
N PRO A 142 -0.49 -8.47 13.65
CA PRO A 142 -1.44 -9.33 14.36
C PRO A 142 -0.78 -10.59 14.93
N ALA A 143 0.24 -11.15 14.26
CA ALA A 143 0.99 -12.29 14.76
C ALA A 143 1.78 -11.95 16.02
N VAL A 144 2.51 -10.82 16.02
CA VAL A 144 3.29 -10.37 17.18
C VAL A 144 2.37 -10.05 18.36
N ILE A 145 1.24 -9.36 18.12
CA ILE A 145 0.27 -9.07 19.18
C ILE A 145 -0.28 -10.37 19.79
N HIS A 146 -0.65 -11.35 18.96
CA HIS A 146 -1.16 -12.62 19.44
C HIS A 146 -0.11 -13.39 20.26
N LEU A 147 1.13 -13.46 19.79
CA LEU A 147 2.23 -14.14 20.49
C LEU A 147 2.59 -13.47 21.81
N ARG A 148 2.53 -12.13 21.87
CA ARG A 148 2.77 -11.38 23.11
C ARG A 148 1.61 -11.53 24.10
N ALA A 149 0.37 -11.59 23.61
CA ALA A 149 -0.81 -11.73 24.47
C ALA A 149 -1.05 -13.17 24.97
N ALA A 150 -0.70 -14.19 24.19
CA ALA A 150 -0.94 -15.60 24.54
C ALA A 150 0.02 -16.16 25.61
N GLY A 151 1.18 -15.51 25.83
CA GLY A 151 2.19 -15.98 26.79
C GLY A 151 2.82 -17.33 26.40
N THR A 152 3.39 -18.04 27.37
CA THR A 152 4.19 -19.29 27.17
C THR A 152 3.34 -20.53 26.85
N ILE A 153 2.00 -20.44 26.83
CA ILE A 153 1.14 -21.59 26.56
C ILE A 153 1.13 -21.85 25.05
N MET A 154 1.83 -22.89 24.62
CA MET A 154 1.89 -23.30 23.22
C MET A 154 0.59 -23.99 22.81
N THR A 155 -0.37 -23.20 22.34
CA THR A 155 -1.61 -23.69 21.72
C THR A 155 -1.42 -23.83 20.20
N LEU A 156 -2.27 -24.61 19.53
CA LEU A 156 -2.28 -24.65 18.06
C LEU A 156 -2.48 -23.27 17.42
N ALA A 157 -3.17 -22.35 18.11
CA ALA A 157 -3.31 -20.97 17.68
C ALA A 157 -1.98 -20.20 17.69
N SER A 158 -1.12 -20.44 18.69
CA SER A 158 0.24 -19.88 18.74
C SER A 158 1.10 -20.39 17.58
N GLY A 159 0.93 -21.67 17.18
CA GLY A 159 1.57 -22.23 15.99
C GLY A 159 1.12 -21.55 14.69
N LEU A 160 -0.19 -21.31 14.53
CA LEU A 160 -0.73 -20.57 13.38
C LEU A 160 -0.21 -19.13 13.32
N ALA A 161 -0.06 -18.46 14.46
CA ALA A 161 0.52 -17.12 14.50
C ALA A 161 1.99 -17.10 14.05
N ILE A 162 2.78 -18.11 14.42
CA ILE A 162 4.17 -18.25 13.94
C ILE A 162 4.20 -18.50 12.42
N CYS A 163 3.34 -19.38 11.90
CA CYS A 163 3.24 -19.59 10.45
C CYS A 163 2.87 -18.31 9.69
N LEU A 164 1.95 -17.52 10.24
CA LEU A 164 1.49 -16.25 9.67
C LEU A 164 2.62 -15.20 9.68
N LEU A 165 3.43 -15.18 10.74
CA LEU A 165 4.62 -14.34 10.86
C LEU A 165 5.70 -14.73 9.84
N LEU A 166 6.01 -16.03 9.70
CA LEU A 166 6.94 -16.54 8.70
C LEU A 166 6.48 -16.22 7.28
N PHE A 167 5.19 -16.39 7.00
CA PHE A 167 4.59 -16.01 5.73
C PHE A 167 4.74 -14.50 5.47
N GLY A 168 4.52 -13.67 6.49
CA GLY A 168 4.75 -12.22 6.40
C GLY A 168 6.18 -11.85 6.02
N PHE A 169 7.18 -12.50 6.62
CA PHE A 169 8.58 -12.28 6.23
C PHE A 169 8.89 -12.75 4.81
N PHE A 170 8.32 -13.87 4.38
CA PHE A 170 8.47 -14.34 3.00
C PHE A 170 7.90 -13.32 1.98
N VAL A 171 6.70 -12.80 2.25
CA VAL A 171 6.08 -11.75 1.43
C VAL A 171 6.92 -10.48 1.39
N LEU A 172 7.58 -10.10 2.49
CA LEU A 172 8.44 -8.93 2.56
C LEU A 172 9.73 -9.08 1.72
N ILE A 173 10.26 -10.30 1.61
CA ILE A 173 11.47 -10.60 0.83
C ILE A 173 11.16 -10.75 -0.68
N SER A 174 9.96 -11.23 -1.02
CA SER A 174 9.56 -11.52 -2.41
C SER A 174 9.85 -10.40 -3.44
N PRO A 175 9.52 -9.12 -3.21
CA PRO A 175 9.77 -8.05 -4.18
C PRO A 175 11.26 -7.80 -4.44
N ILE A 176 12.08 -7.95 -3.39
CA ILE A 176 13.55 -7.76 -3.48
C ILE A 176 14.14 -8.86 -4.36
N LEU A 177 13.65 -10.09 -4.20
CA LEU A 177 14.06 -11.23 -5.04
C LEU A 177 13.60 -11.05 -6.50
N THR A 178 12.39 -10.54 -6.73
CA THR A 178 11.91 -10.26 -8.10
C THR A 178 12.69 -9.15 -8.78
N LEU A 179 13.16 -8.13 -8.04
CA LEU A 179 13.98 -7.07 -8.60
C LEU A 179 15.35 -7.61 -9.02
N LEU A 180 15.98 -8.44 -8.19
CA LEU A 180 17.26 -9.11 -8.51
C LEU A 180 17.16 -10.13 -9.66
N CYS A 181 15.98 -10.72 -9.89
CA CYS A 181 15.76 -11.73 -10.93
C CYS A 181 15.35 -11.10 -12.28
N VAL A 182 14.74 -9.90 -12.28
CA VAL A 182 14.32 -9.18 -13.49
C VAL A 182 15.51 -8.50 -14.20
N ASP A 183 16.60 -8.24 -13.48
CA ASP A 183 17.85 -7.69 -14.05
C ASP A 183 18.83 -8.79 -14.53
N ALA A 184 18.40 -10.06 -14.62
CA ALA A 184 19.18 -11.22 -15.06
C ALA A 184 18.70 -11.82 -16.40
#